data_AF-A0A842Q653-F1
#
_entry.id   AF-A0A842Q653-F1
#
_cell.length_a   1.000
_cell.length_b   1.000
_cell.length_c   1.000
_cell.angle_alpha   90.00
_cell.angle_beta   90.00
_cell.angle_gamma   90.00
#
_symmetry.space_group_name_H-M   'P 1'
#
loop_
_entity.id
_entity.type
_entity.pdbx_description
1 polymer ?
#
loop_
_entity_poly.entity_id
_entity_poly.type
_entity_poly.pdbx_seq_one_letter_code
_entity_poly.pdbx_strand_id
1 'polypeptide(L)'
;GVAVDSAGNVYVSDQNKPVIQKFDNNGKFITSWGSKGSGEGQFIHLHDIAVDSNDNVYVTDGRENSRVSKFDSNGKFITSWGSKGSGNGQFNENHGIDIDSSGNVYVVDTRNNRIQKFSSDGTFIRKWGSTGCGTDEFLIPHDIIIDSSDNVYISDSGNVHFKSKVKCP
;
A
#
# COMPACT_ATOMS: atom_id res chain seq x y z
N GLY A 1 -3.31 3.23 7.48
CA GLY A 1 -2.34 4.21 6.98
C GLY A 1 -2.87 5.62 7.09
N VAL A 2 -2.00 6.61 6.88
CA VAL A 2 -2.35 8.03 6.77
C VAL A 2 -1.57 8.66 5.62
N ALA A 3 -2.24 9.49 4.80
CA ALA A 3 -1.61 10.24 3.72
C ALA A 3 -2.20 11.64 3.61
N VAL A 4 -1.52 12.55 2.93
CA VAL A 4 -1.92 13.95 2.79
C VAL A 4 -1.90 14.35 1.31
N ASP A 5 -2.95 15.02 0.83
CA ASP A 5 -2.99 15.58 -0.54
C ASP A 5 -2.34 16.96 -0.65
N SER A 6 -2.24 17.48 -1.89
CA SER A 6 -1.63 18.78 -2.18
C SER A 6 -2.33 19.98 -1.50
N ALA A 7 -3.59 19.82 -1.10
CA ALA A 7 -4.37 20.83 -0.38
C ALA A 7 -4.28 20.68 1.15
N GLY A 8 -3.51 19.71 1.65
CA GLY A 8 -3.34 19.44 3.07
C GLY A 8 -4.48 18.62 3.69
N ASN A 9 -5.36 18.02 2.90
CA ASN A 9 -6.38 17.11 3.44
C ASN A 9 -5.73 15.78 3.84
N VAL A 10 -6.17 15.24 4.96
CA VAL A 10 -5.66 14.00 5.55
C VAL A 10 -6.58 12.83 5.20
N TYR A 11 -6.02 11.77 4.64
CA TYR A 11 -6.72 10.53 4.30
C TYR A 11 -6.31 9.44 5.27
N VAL A 12 -7.29 8.72 5.81
CA VAL A 12 -7.07 7.65 6.79
C VAL A 12 -7.71 6.37 6.26
N SER A 13 -6.92 5.31 6.18
CA SER A 13 -7.43 3.95 6.00
C SER A 13 -7.56 3.26 7.36
N ASP A 14 -8.76 2.78 7.68
CA ASP A 14 -9.08 2.11 8.95
C ASP A 14 -9.33 0.62 8.67
N GLN A 15 -8.59 -0.26 9.32
CA GLN A 15 -8.73 -1.71 9.11
C GLN A 15 -10.06 -2.26 9.64
N ASN A 16 -10.63 -1.62 10.68
CA ASN A 16 -11.88 -2.06 11.32
C ASN A 16 -13.13 -1.39 10.71
N LYS A 17 -12.92 -0.37 9.88
CA LYS A 17 -13.99 0.29 9.12
C LYS A 17 -13.60 0.26 7.65
N PRO A 18 -14.29 -0.52 6.80
CA PRO A 18 -13.92 -0.72 5.39
C PRO A 18 -14.26 0.52 4.54
N VAL A 19 -13.67 1.65 4.90
CA VAL A 19 -13.82 2.97 4.31
C VAL A 19 -12.50 3.72 4.41
N ILE A 20 -12.27 4.59 3.44
CA ILE A 20 -11.28 5.66 3.53
C ILE A 20 -12.00 6.89 4.06
N GLN A 21 -11.42 7.57 5.04
CA GLN A 21 -11.94 8.82 5.59
C GLN A 21 -11.03 9.96 5.19
N LYS A 22 -11.61 11.08 4.74
CA LYS A 22 -10.91 12.32 4.39
C LYS A 22 -11.27 13.41 5.38
N PHE A 23 -10.25 14.11 5.87
CA PHE A 23 -10.34 15.23 6.81
C PHE A 23 -9.62 16.45 6.24
N ASP A 24 -10.00 17.65 6.66
CA ASP A 24 -9.18 18.84 6.38
C ASP A 24 -7.92 18.88 7.28
N ASN A 25 -7.07 19.88 7.06
CA ASN A 25 -5.84 20.06 7.83
C ASN A 25 -6.06 20.42 9.31
N ASN A 26 -7.30 20.69 9.74
CA ASN A 26 -7.69 20.89 11.13
C ASN A 26 -8.31 19.62 11.75
N GLY A 27 -8.33 18.51 11.02
CA GLY A 27 -8.94 17.25 11.46
C GLY A 27 -10.46 17.23 11.38
N LYS A 28 -11.11 18.18 10.69
CA LYS A 28 -12.55 18.15 10.46
C LYS A 28 -12.88 17.14 9.37
N PHE A 29 -13.81 16.24 9.65
CA PHE A 29 -14.29 15.28 8.68
C PHE A 29 -14.89 15.98 7.44
N ILE A 30 -14.46 15.57 6.25
CA ILE A 30 -14.98 16.05 4.96
C ILE A 30 -15.92 15.00 4.36
N THR A 31 -15.41 13.79 4.13
CA THR A 31 -16.16 12.71 3.48
C THR A 31 -15.52 11.35 3.75
N SER A 32 -16.21 10.28 3.39
CA SER A 32 -15.67 8.92 3.35
C SER A 32 -16.26 8.13 2.20
N TRP A 33 -15.52 7.14 1.72
CA TRP A 33 -15.98 6.21 0.69
C TRP A 33 -15.45 4.81 0.97
N GLY A 34 -16.19 3.82 0.49
CA GLY A 34 -15.90 2.41 0.75
C GLY A 34 -17.09 1.66 1.31
N SER A 35 -17.06 0.34 1.18
CA SER A 35 -17.95 -0.57 1.92
C SER A 35 -17.29 -1.93 2.06
N LYS A 36 -17.83 -2.81 2.90
CA LYS A 36 -17.29 -4.17 3.05
C LYS A 36 -17.51 -4.99 1.77
N GLY A 37 -16.46 -5.62 1.25
CA GLY A 37 -16.57 -6.58 0.15
C GLY A 37 -15.36 -6.64 -0.77
N SER A 38 -15.49 -7.32 -1.90
CA SER A 38 -14.44 -7.54 -2.90
C SER A 38 -14.67 -6.83 -4.23
N GLY A 39 -15.82 -6.18 -4.41
CA GLY A 39 -16.14 -5.38 -5.60
C GLY A 39 -15.33 -4.07 -5.70
N GLU A 40 -15.58 -3.32 -6.76
CA GLU A 40 -15.00 -1.98 -6.96
C GLU A 40 -15.37 -1.04 -5.81
N GLY A 41 -14.38 -0.33 -5.27
CA GLY A 41 -14.58 0.54 -4.12
C GLY A 41 -14.98 -0.18 -2.82
N GLN A 42 -14.88 -1.51 -2.75
CA GLN A 42 -15.11 -2.28 -1.53
C GLN A 42 -13.80 -2.76 -0.90
N PHE A 43 -13.81 -3.01 0.40
CA PHE A 43 -12.63 -3.44 1.13
C PHE A 43 -12.92 -4.58 2.09
N ILE A 44 -11.93 -5.45 2.32
CA ILE A 44 -11.99 -6.47 3.38
C ILE A 44 -10.94 -6.16 4.45
N HIS A 45 -9.72 -5.82 4.07
CA HIS A 45 -8.61 -5.54 4.99
C HIS A 45 -7.76 -4.38 4.46
N LEU A 46 -8.24 -3.15 4.65
CA LEU A 46 -7.43 -1.96 4.42
C LEU A 46 -6.19 -1.99 5.33
N HIS A 47 -5.02 -1.77 4.74
CA HIS A 47 -3.76 -1.64 5.47
C HIS A 47 -3.26 -0.21 5.41
N ASP A 48 -2.85 0.22 4.22
CA ASP A 48 -2.12 1.47 4.06
C ASP A 48 -2.63 2.31 2.89
N ILE A 49 -2.17 3.56 2.83
CA ILE A 49 -2.68 4.58 1.92
C ILE A 49 -1.57 5.54 1.48
N ALA A 50 -1.54 5.86 0.19
CA ALA A 50 -0.65 6.85 -0.40
C ALA A 50 -1.43 7.78 -1.34
N VAL A 51 -0.89 8.98 -1.59
CA VAL A 51 -1.49 9.98 -2.49
C VAL A 51 -0.44 10.40 -3.52
N ASP A 52 -0.80 10.40 -4.81
CA ASP A 52 0.10 10.86 -5.88
C ASP A 52 0.04 12.39 -6.08
N SER A 53 0.91 12.92 -6.95
CA SER A 53 0.98 14.35 -7.25
C SER A 53 -0.26 14.92 -7.97
N ASN A 54 -1.18 14.06 -8.41
CA ASN A 54 -2.47 14.44 -8.99
C ASN A 54 -3.62 14.25 -7.99
N ASP A 55 -3.29 14.09 -6.70
CA ASP A 55 -4.21 13.81 -5.59
C ASP A 55 -5.04 12.53 -5.76
N ASN A 56 -4.57 11.57 -6.58
CA ASN A 56 -5.18 10.25 -6.60
C ASN A 56 -4.78 9.47 -5.36
N VAL A 57 -5.73 8.74 -4.80
CA VAL A 57 -5.59 7.98 -3.57
C VAL A 57 -5.38 6.51 -3.90
N TYR A 58 -4.31 5.93 -3.38
CA TYR A 58 -3.97 4.52 -3.54
C TYR A 58 -4.06 3.83 -2.19
N VAL A 59 -4.69 2.67 -2.14
CA VAL A 59 -4.78 1.88 -0.91
C VAL A 59 -4.45 0.42 -1.15
N THR A 60 -3.85 -0.19 -0.14
CA THR A 60 -3.66 -1.63 -0.09
C THR A 60 -4.81 -2.29 0.66
N ASP A 61 -5.41 -3.27 0.00
CA ASP A 61 -6.44 -4.13 0.55
C ASP A 61 -5.88 -5.54 0.63
N GLY A 62 -5.27 -5.82 1.76
CA GLY A 62 -4.47 -7.00 2.00
C GLY A 62 -5.31 -8.27 2.16
N ARG A 63 -4.61 -9.38 2.44
CA ARG A 63 -5.20 -10.69 2.75
C ARG A 63 -6.10 -11.25 1.64
N GLU A 64 -7.43 -11.23 1.80
CA GLU A 64 -8.37 -11.89 0.91
C GLU A 64 -8.45 -11.20 -0.45
N ASN A 65 -8.46 -9.87 -0.49
CA ASN A 65 -8.53 -9.14 -1.75
C ASN A 65 -7.16 -9.07 -2.43
N SER A 66 -6.06 -8.99 -1.66
CA SER A 66 -4.66 -9.01 -2.17
C SER A 66 -4.48 -8.08 -3.36
N ARG A 67 -4.84 -6.80 -3.21
CA ARG A 67 -4.85 -5.82 -4.31
C ARG A 67 -4.45 -4.42 -3.86
N VAL A 68 -4.14 -3.58 -4.85
CA VAL A 68 -4.11 -2.13 -4.74
C VAL A 68 -5.35 -1.57 -5.45
N SER A 69 -5.98 -0.58 -4.83
CA SER A 69 -7.09 0.17 -5.43
C SER A 69 -6.73 1.65 -5.54
N LYS A 70 -7.05 2.27 -6.67
CA LYS A 70 -6.83 3.68 -6.97
C LYS A 70 -8.16 4.43 -7.09
N PHE A 71 -8.22 5.60 -6.48
CA PHE A 71 -9.37 6.50 -6.49
C PHE A 71 -8.94 7.92 -6.87
N ASP A 72 -9.87 8.75 -7.34
CA ASP A 72 -9.64 10.20 -7.37
C ASP A 72 -9.80 10.82 -5.97
N SER A 73 -9.49 12.11 -5.85
CA SER A 73 -9.58 12.86 -4.59
C SER A 73 -11.02 13.05 -4.05
N ASN A 74 -12.04 12.70 -4.84
CA ASN A 74 -13.46 12.70 -4.46
C ASN A 74 -13.96 11.29 -4.09
N GLY A 75 -13.09 10.28 -4.13
CA GLY A 75 -13.40 8.90 -3.78
C GLY A 75 -14.04 8.09 -4.91
N LYS A 76 -14.01 8.58 -6.15
CA LYS A 76 -14.44 7.79 -7.31
C LYS A 76 -13.40 6.72 -7.62
N PHE A 77 -13.84 5.47 -7.73
CA PHE A 77 -12.96 4.37 -8.14
C PHE A 77 -12.42 4.61 -9.56
N ILE A 78 -11.11 4.43 -9.73
CA ILE A 78 -10.42 4.56 -11.03
C ILE A 78 -10.04 3.18 -11.56
N THR A 79 -9.27 2.42 -10.77
CA THR A 79 -8.78 1.10 -11.15
C THR A 79 -8.33 0.30 -9.93
N SER A 80 -8.11 -1.00 -10.10
CA SER A 80 -7.42 -1.84 -9.13
C SER A 80 -6.61 -2.91 -9.84
N TRP A 81 -5.52 -3.34 -9.21
CA TRP A 81 -4.70 -4.45 -9.71
C TRP A 81 -4.19 -5.30 -8.54
N GLY A 82 -3.84 -6.54 -8.86
CA GLY A 82 -3.45 -7.52 -7.86
C GLY A 82 -4.37 -8.73 -7.81
N SER A 83 -3.80 -9.82 -7.35
CA SER A 83 -4.54 -11.02 -6.93
C SER A 83 -3.65 -11.81 -5.97
N LYS A 84 -4.25 -12.74 -5.22
CA LYS A 84 -3.48 -13.57 -4.29
C LYS A 84 -2.49 -14.47 -5.04
N GLY A 85 -1.22 -14.47 -4.62
CA GLY A 85 -0.19 -15.34 -5.17
C GLY A 85 1.23 -14.84 -4.98
N SER A 86 2.17 -15.41 -5.73
CA SER A 86 3.60 -15.08 -5.69
C SER A 86 4.19 -14.72 -7.06
N GLY A 87 3.37 -14.68 -8.11
CA GLY A 87 3.73 -14.18 -9.44
C GLY A 87 3.95 -12.67 -9.49
N ASN A 88 4.31 -12.15 -10.66
CA ASN A 88 4.40 -10.70 -10.89
C ASN A 88 3.01 -10.07 -10.82
N GLY A 89 2.86 -8.98 -10.07
CA GLY A 89 1.57 -8.35 -9.86
C GLY A 89 0.59 -9.17 -9.00
N GLN A 90 1.06 -10.25 -8.38
CA GLN A 90 0.31 -10.98 -7.35
C GLN A 90 0.88 -10.65 -5.97
N PHE A 91 0.04 -10.68 -4.96
CA PHE A 91 0.39 -10.31 -3.59
C PHE A 91 0.04 -11.41 -2.60
N ASN A 92 0.73 -11.42 -1.47
CA ASN A 92 0.41 -12.22 -0.30
C ASN A 92 0.51 -11.32 0.94
N GLU A 93 -0.64 -10.84 1.39
CA GLU A 93 -0.75 -9.84 2.47
C GLU A 93 0.06 -8.56 2.18
N ASN A 94 -0.26 -7.86 1.08
CA ASN A 94 0.35 -6.55 0.82
C ASN A 94 -0.04 -5.51 1.87
N HIS A 95 0.94 -4.79 2.40
CA HIS A 95 0.77 -3.83 3.49
C HIS A 95 1.16 -2.41 3.05
N GLY A 96 2.41 -1.99 3.24
CA GLY A 96 2.86 -0.64 2.92
C GLY A 96 2.76 -0.30 1.43
N ILE A 97 2.48 0.97 1.16
CA ILE A 97 2.44 1.53 -0.20
C ILE A 97 3.01 2.94 -0.21
N ASP A 98 3.82 3.26 -1.21
CA ASP A 98 4.23 4.64 -1.48
C ASP A 98 4.50 4.87 -2.97
N ILE A 99 4.67 6.13 -3.37
CA ILE A 99 4.68 6.58 -4.77
C ILE A 99 5.91 7.44 -5.03
N ASP A 100 6.69 7.11 -6.07
CA ASP A 100 7.85 7.92 -6.46
C ASP A 100 7.46 9.19 -7.22
N SER A 101 8.42 10.10 -7.42
CA SER A 101 8.23 11.37 -8.13
C SER A 101 7.72 11.21 -9.56
N SER A 102 7.89 10.03 -10.16
CA SER A 102 7.42 9.68 -11.50
C SER A 102 6.03 9.01 -11.51
N GLY A 103 5.37 8.92 -10.35
CA GLY A 103 4.04 8.32 -10.19
C GLY A 103 4.05 6.79 -10.19
N ASN A 104 5.21 6.15 -10.02
CA ASN A 104 5.26 4.69 -9.89
C ASN A 104 4.90 4.28 -8.47
N VAL A 105 4.13 3.22 -8.36
CA VAL A 105 3.59 2.71 -7.10
C VAL A 105 4.46 1.57 -6.61
N TYR A 106 4.94 1.67 -5.38
CA TYR A 106 5.70 0.64 -4.69
C TYR A 106 4.85 0.03 -3.61
N VAL A 107 4.82 -1.30 -3.59
CA VAL A 107 3.96 -2.06 -2.69
C VAL A 107 4.80 -3.10 -1.96
N VAL A 108 4.70 -3.08 -0.64
CA VAL A 108 5.29 -4.11 0.22
C VAL A 108 4.42 -5.37 0.12
N ASP A 109 5.00 -6.44 -0.40
CA ASP A 109 4.36 -7.77 -0.50
C ASP A 109 4.84 -8.63 0.68
N THR A 110 4.28 -8.33 1.85
CA THR A 110 4.79 -8.71 3.17
C THR A 110 5.11 -10.20 3.30
N ARG A 111 4.17 -11.09 2.93
CA ARG A 111 4.40 -12.55 3.11
C ARG A 111 5.21 -13.19 2.01
N ASN A 112 5.44 -12.48 0.91
CA ASN A 112 6.39 -12.90 -0.10
C ASN A 112 7.78 -12.28 0.13
N ASN A 113 7.97 -11.49 1.19
CA ASN A 113 9.24 -10.89 1.60
C ASN A 113 9.91 -10.12 0.46
N ARG A 114 9.13 -9.28 -0.23
CA ARG A 114 9.58 -8.53 -1.41
C ARG A 114 8.83 -7.22 -1.57
N ILE A 115 9.39 -6.34 -2.39
CA ILE A 115 8.76 -5.11 -2.86
C ILE A 115 8.45 -5.26 -4.35
N GLN A 116 7.29 -4.78 -4.78
CA GLN A 116 6.92 -4.70 -6.18
C GLN A 116 6.68 -3.25 -6.59
N LYS A 117 7.23 -2.87 -7.75
CA LYS A 117 7.05 -1.56 -8.40
C LYS A 117 6.10 -1.69 -9.58
N PHE A 118 5.16 -0.77 -9.69
CA PHE A 118 4.16 -0.68 -10.75
C PHE A 118 4.15 0.73 -11.35
N SER A 119 3.70 0.88 -12.58
CA SER A 119 3.29 2.18 -13.10
C SER A 119 2.00 2.65 -12.43
N SER A 120 1.64 3.92 -12.64
CA SER A 120 0.43 4.53 -12.07
C SER A 120 -0.90 3.86 -12.46
N ASP A 121 -0.90 3.06 -13.53
CA ASP A 121 -2.04 2.29 -14.04
C ASP A 121 -2.06 0.82 -13.54
N GLY A 122 -1.07 0.41 -12.75
CA GLY A 122 -0.97 -0.93 -12.20
C GLY A 122 -0.16 -1.93 -13.05
N THR A 123 0.48 -1.51 -14.13
CA THR A 123 1.36 -2.39 -14.91
C THR A 123 2.63 -2.72 -14.10
N PHE A 124 2.94 -4.01 -13.98
CA PHE A 124 4.14 -4.46 -13.26
C PHE A 124 5.42 -3.99 -13.95
N ILE A 125 6.32 -3.36 -13.20
CA ILE A 125 7.63 -2.89 -13.69
C ILE A 125 8.74 -3.84 -13.23
N ARG A 126 8.89 -4.01 -11.91
CA ARG A 126 9.93 -4.87 -11.34
C ARG A 126 9.61 -5.29 -9.91
N LYS A 127 10.40 -6.22 -9.38
CA LYS A 127 10.39 -6.61 -7.97
C LYS A 127 11.80 -6.89 -7.47
N TRP A 128 12.01 -6.74 -6.17
CA TRP A 128 13.24 -7.12 -5.49
C TRP A 128 12.90 -7.54 -4.05
N GLY A 129 13.84 -8.20 -3.37
CA GLY A 129 13.55 -8.84 -2.09
C GLY A 129 13.44 -10.36 -2.18
N SER A 130 14.01 -11.02 -1.19
CA SER A 130 13.77 -12.41 -0.85
C SER A 130 13.81 -12.60 0.66
N THR A 131 13.43 -13.79 1.14
CA THR A 131 13.49 -14.06 2.58
C THR A 131 14.93 -14.17 3.05
N GLY A 132 15.34 -13.38 4.05
CA GLY A 132 16.69 -13.49 4.62
C GLY A 132 17.17 -12.26 5.38
N CYS A 133 18.48 -12.12 5.51
CA CYS A 133 19.17 -11.11 6.33
C CYS A 133 20.28 -10.35 5.57
N GLY A 134 20.55 -10.77 4.33
CA GLY A 134 21.53 -10.15 3.47
C GLY A 134 21.04 -8.87 2.83
N THR A 135 21.89 -8.27 2.01
CA THR A 135 21.53 -7.14 1.16
C THR A 135 20.36 -7.54 0.24
N ASP A 136 19.35 -6.69 0.17
CA ASP A 136 18.10 -6.91 -0.57
C ASP A 136 17.31 -8.16 -0.11
N GLU A 137 17.54 -8.65 1.11
CA GLU A 137 16.69 -9.66 1.75
C GLU A 137 15.86 -9.02 2.88
N PHE A 138 14.68 -9.57 3.12
CA PHE A 138 13.76 -9.14 4.15
C PHE A 138 13.26 -10.33 4.96
N LEU A 139 13.02 -10.13 6.25
CA LEU A 139 12.34 -11.12 7.08
C LEU A 139 10.83 -11.00 6.95
N ILE A 140 10.30 -9.80 7.22
CA ILE A 140 8.87 -9.42 7.19
C ILE A 140 8.81 -7.89 6.93
N PRO A 141 9.02 -7.46 5.68
CA PRO A 141 8.91 -6.06 5.32
C PRO A 141 7.45 -5.64 5.52
N HIS A 142 7.21 -4.50 6.14
CA HIS A 142 5.85 -4.09 6.52
C HIS A 142 5.44 -2.78 5.86
N ASP A 143 6.29 -1.76 5.97
CA ASP A 143 6.02 -0.41 5.49
C ASP A 143 7.12 0.09 4.57
N ILE A 144 6.79 1.05 3.70
CA ILE A 144 7.69 1.65 2.71
C ILE A 144 7.47 3.15 2.66
N ILE A 145 8.55 3.93 2.62
CA ILE A 145 8.50 5.36 2.32
C ILE A 145 9.52 5.70 1.25
N ILE A 146 9.22 6.71 0.45
CA ILE A 146 10.06 7.22 -0.63
C ILE A 146 10.26 8.71 -0.39
N ASP A 147 11.52 9.15 -0.37
CA ASP A 147 11.81 10.57 -0.21
C ASP A 147 11.71 11.35 -1.53
N SER A 148 11.82 12.67 -1.44
CA SER A 148 11.78 13.56 -2.62
C SER A 148 12.93 13.35 -3.64
N SER A 149 13.94 12.56 -3.30
CA SER A 149 15.04 12.16 -4.19
C SER A 149 14.86 10.73 -4.73
N ASP A 150 13.68 10.14 -4.55
CA ASP A 150 13.31 8.77 -4.90
C ASP A 150 14.14 7.68 -4.20
N ASN A 151 14.72 7.98 -3.03
CA ASN A 151 15.33 6.96 -2.19
C ASN A 151 14.22 6.16 -1.50
N VAL A 152 14.35 4.83 -1.52
CA VAL A 152 13.35 3.91 -0.96
C VAL A 152 13.81 3.39 0.40
N TYR A 153 12.97 3.56 1.41
CA TYR A 153 13.20 3.08 2.78
C TYR A 153 12.11 2.08 3.14
N ILE A 154 12.50 0.93 3.67
CA ILE A 154 11.59 -0.16 3.99
C ILE A 154 11.77 -0.53 5.45
N SER A 155 10.67 -0.62 6.18
CA SER A 155 10.69 -1.19 7.53
C SER A 155 10.63 -2.71 7.45
N ASP A 156 11.70 -3.36 7.87
CA ASP A 156 11.71 -4.82 8.07
C ASP A 156 11.39 -5.11 9.53
N SER A 157 10.11 -5.36 9.79
CA SER A 157 9.60 -5.55 11.13
C SER A 157 10.02 -6.89 11.75
N GLY A 158 10.47 -7.86 10.95
CA GLY A 158 10.75 -9.20 11.46
C GLY A 158 9.58 -9.75 12.30
N ASN A 159 9.83 -10.14 13.56
CA ASN A 159 8.89 -10.93 14.36
C ASN A 159 7.76 -10.16 15.10
N VAL A 160 7.52 -8.86 14.82
CA VAL A 160 6.55 -8.09 15.64
C VAL A 160 5.09 -8.46 15.36
N HIS A 161 4.73 -8.64 14.09
CA HIS A 161 3.35 -8.94 13.66
C HIS A 161 3.17 -10.36 13.10
N PHE A 162 4.19 -10.88 12.42
CA PHE A 162 4.22 -12.25 11.92
C PHE A 162 5.47 -12.94 12.43
N LYS A 163 5.47 -14.28 12.53
CA LYS A 163 6.68 -15.02 12.88
C LYS A 163 7.44 -15.38 11.60
N SER A 164 8.64 -14.83 11.45
CA SER A 164 9.60 -15.32 10.47
C SER A 164 10.10 -16.71 10.90
N LYS A 165 10.29 -17.58 9.91
CA LYS A 165 10.96 -18.88 10.13
C LYS A 165 12.48 -18.75 10.12
N VAL A 166 13.01 -17.64 9.63
CA VAL A 166 14.43 -17.33 9.58
C VAL A 166 14.80 -16.52 10.82
N LYS A 167 15.92 -16.88 11.45
CA LYS A 167 16.54 -16.08 12.51
C LYS A 167 17.81 -15.44 11.96
N CYS A 168 17.82 -14.12 11.89
CA CYS A 168 19.05 -13.38 11.66
C CYS A 168 19.90 -13.37 12.94
N PRO A 169 21.23 -13.33 12.80
CA PRO A 169 22.15 -13.23 13.93
C PRO A 169 21.90 -11.99 14.79
#